data_AF-A0A7K5T8A4-F1
#
_entry.id   AF-A0A7K5T8A4-F1
#
_cell.length_a   1.000
_cell.length_b   1.000
_cell.length_c   1.000
_cell.angle_alpha   90.00
_cell.angle_beta   90.00
_cell.angle_gamma   90.00
#
_symmetry.space_group_name_H-M   'P 1'
#
loop_
_entity.id
_entity.type
_entity.pdbx_description
1 polymer ?
#
loop_
_entity_poly.entity_id
_entity_poly.type
_entity_poly.pdbx_seq_one_letter_code
_entity_poly.pdbx_strand_id
1 'polypeptide(L)'
;LIDNFTSVLRRALSGTFYPVLQQAIGFGSAFEGWTAREEEVVYQVLVPLTPPLGHIFHLERDTDQQKPGRNFRVRVELECRCPREYQGMNMLCFQHHPDVIRRRTRQPNLLDLLCTDSYLDVKKTVHWFCALVGASWRRLPQSRSWHLVLLPSKRICNLRLTNGQESFQVKVLFGVQRRTSDIFISSRHRGAHTPSTMWPETYAMAETKFFRHMARQAPQDSSHLKCLQLLAHVLVRKDFSIHSIKTIIMHLLNTVPVSQWHRRHFLLQLSDALEQLRLSLEKKHLEHFIVGNQRLPEEIRLPPDVQRAKPPNLFHSLAQDPAAHSQAMQAY
;
A
#
# COMPACT_ATOMS: atom_id res chain seq x y z
N LEU A 1 -16.99 4.29 2.37
CA LEU A 1 -17.41 2.87 2.16
C LEU A 1 -16.49 1.89 2.88
N ILE A 2 -15.20 1.82 2.54
CA ILE A 2 -14.28 0.85 3.15
C ILE A 2 -14.16 1.05 4.67
N ASP A 3 -14.22 2.27 5.18
CA ASP A 3 -14.24 2.48 6.63
C ASP A 3 -15.49 1.92 7.32
N ASN A 4 -16.64 1.95 6.64
CA ASN A 4 -17.86 1.31 7.14
C ASN A 4 -17.70 -0.21 7.13
N PHE A 5 -17.10 -0.77 6.08
CA PHE A 5 -16.73 -2.19 6.05
C PHE A 5 -15.77 -2.54 7.18
N THR A 6 -14.63 -1.88 7.28
CA THR A 6 -13.62 -2.20 8.31
C THR A 6 -14.20 -2.02 9.71
N SER A 7 -15.08 -1.05 9.94
CA SER A 7 -15.79 -0.88 11.20
C SER A 7 -16.74 -2.05 11.52
N VAL A 8 -17.61 -2.43 10.59
CA VAL A 8 -18.54 -3.58 10.77
C VAL A 8 -17.76 -4.89 10.94
N LEU A 9 -16.73 -5.10 10.12
CA LEU A 9 -15.88 -6.28 10.18
C LEU A 9 -15.05 -6.31 11.46
N ARG A 10 -14.51 -5.19 11.92
CA ARG A 10 -13.81 -5.12 13.21
C ARG A 10 -14.71 -5.50 14.37
N ARG A 11 -15.98 -5.09 14.37
CA ARG A 11 -16.97 -5.52 15.36
C ARG A 11 -17.24 -7.02 15.27
N ALA A 12 -17.42 -7.54 14.06
CA ALA A 12 -17.67 -8.97 13.83
C ALA A 12 -16.46 -9.86 14.19
N LEU A 13 -15.24 -9.34 14.05
CA LEU A 13 -13.99 -10.03 14.37
C LEU A 13 -13.52 -9.77 15.82
N SER A 14 -14.23 -8.92 16.58
CA SER A 14 -13.89 -8.64 17.96
C SER A 14 -14.00 -9.91 18.81
N GLY A 15 -12.97 -10.20 19.60
CA GLY A 15 -12.91 -11.42 20.41
C GLY A 15 -12.62 -12.71 19.62
N THR A 16 -12.37 -12.61 18.32
CA THR A 16 -11.92 -13.75 17.49
C THR A 16 -10.41 -13.82 17.40
N PHE A 17 -9.90 -14.94 16.90
CA PHE A 17 -8.47 -15.13 16.63
C PHE A 17 -8.07 -14.73 15.20
N TYR A 18 -8.80 -13.82 14.56
CA TYR A 18 -8.46 -13.26 13.24
C TYR A 18 -7.66 -11.96 13.36
N PRO A 19 -6.91 -11.57 12.31
CA PRO A 19 -6.20 -10.29 12.32
C PRO A 19 -7.18 -9.14 12.49
N VAL A 20 -6.83 -8.21 13.38
CA VAL A 20 -7.66 -7.04 13.64
C VAL A 20 -7.45 -6.04 12.51
N LEU A 21 -8.54 -5.69 11.83
CA LEU A 21 -8.55 -4.73 10.72
C LEU A 21 -8.53 -3.29 11.26
N GLN A 22 -7.45 -2.57 11.00
CA GLN A 22 -7.35 -1.16 11.34
C GLN A 22 -8.10 -0.28 10.33
N GLN A 23 -8.15 1.03 10.59
CA GLN A 23 -8.77 1.98 9.67
C GLN A 23 -8.07 1.94 8.31
N ALA A 24 -8.86 2.01 7.23
CA ALA A 24 -8.29 1.94 5.90
C ALA A 24 -7.59 3.26 5.56
N ILE A 25 -6.45 3.16 4.88
CA ILE A 25 -5.64 4.31 4.46
C ILE A 25 -5.76 4.42 2.94
N GLY A 26 -6.41 5.49 2.47
CA GLY A 26 -6.50 5.80 1.05
C GLY A 26 -5.19 6.36 0.49
N PHE A 27 -4.81 5.91 -0.71
CA PHE A 27 -3.60 6.38 -1.42
C PHE A 27 -3.79 6.33 -2.94
N GLY A 28 -2.89 6.96 -3.69
CA GLY A 28 -2.97 7.03 -5.15
C GLY A 28 -3.88 8.16 -5.64
N SER A 29 -4.11 8.23 -6.95
CA SER A 29 -4.67 9.41 -7.64
C SER A 29 -5.97 9.94 -7.04
N ALA A 30 -6.89 9.04 -6.65
CA ALA A 30 -8.20 9.41 -6.11
C ALA A 30 -8.11 10.08 -4.73
N PHE A 31 -7.09 9.75 -3.94
CA PHE A 31 -6.87 10.33 -2.60
C PHE A 31 -5.83 11.46 -2.60
N GLU A 32 -4.99 11.50 -3.63
CA GLU A 32 -3.97 12.52 -3.84
C GLU A 32 -4.48 13.69 -4.72
N GLY A 33 -5.69 13.59 -5.27
CA GLY A 33 -6.39 14.71 -5.92
C GLY A 33 -6.03 14.94 -7.39
N TRP A 34 -5.52 13.93 -8.09
CA TRP A 34 -5.05 14.06 -9.48
C TRP A 34 -5.64 13.03 -10.46
N THR A 35 -6.77 12.39 -10.12
CA THR A 35 -7.50 11.47 -11.03
C THR A 35 -8.03 12.20 -12.27
N ALA A 36 -7.86 11.61 -13.47
CA ALA A 36 -8.47 12.09 -14.71
C ALA A 36 -10.00 11.97 -14.67
N ARG A 37 -10.72 12.98 -15.19
CA ARG A 37 -12.20 13.01 -15.14
C ARG A 37 -12.88 12.00 -16.07
N GLU A 38 -12.17 11.52 -17.10
CA GLU A 38 -12.71 10.67 -18.16
C GLU A 38 -12.55 9.16 -17.88
N GLU A 39 -11.92 8.77 -16.77
CA GLU A 39 -11.62 7.38 -16.43
C GLU A 39 -12.48 6.87 -15.26
N GLU A 40 -12.79 5.57 -15.27
CA GLU A 40 -13.43 4.92 -14.11
C GLU A 40 -12.54 5.12 -12.87
N VAL A 41 -13.08 5.77 -11.84
CA VAL A 41 -12.30 6.10 -10.65
C VAL A 41 -11.88 4.83 -9.92
N VAL A 42 -10.58 4.65 -9.76
CA VAL A 42 -9.99 3.54 -9.01
C VAL A 42 -9.50 4.04 -7.65
N TYR A 43 -10.24 3.69 -6.60
CA TYR A 43 -9.82 3.95 -5.22
C TYR A 43 -8.86 2.86 -4.75
N GLN A 44 -7.66 3.23 -4.33
CA GLN A 44 -6.72 2.29 -3.72
C GLN A 44 -6.65 2.54 -2.22
N VAL A 45 -6.82 1.47 -1.46
CA VAL A 45 -6.79 1.54 0.01
C VAL A 45 -5.89 0.44 0.55
N LEU A 46 -5.15 0.77 1.61
CA LEU A 46 -4.43 -0.21 2.42
C LEU A 46 -5.22 -0.41 3.72
N VAL A 47 -5.54 -1.65 4.06
CA VAL A 47 -6.10 -2.02 5.37
C VAL A 47 -4.97 -2.59 6.21
N PRO A 48 -4.50 -1.88 7.25
CA PRO A 48 -3.49 -2.41 8.15
C PRO A 48 -4.03 -3.56 8.99
N LEU A 49 -3.20 -4.59 9.16
CA LEU A 49 -3.47 -5.76 9.98
C LEU A 49 -2.63 -5.69 11.25
N THR A 50 -3.28 -5.87 12.40
CA THR A 50 -2.59 -6.10 13.68
C THR A 50 -2.89 -7.51 14.18
N PRO A 51 -1.96 -8.13 14.93
CA PRO A 51 -2.17 -9.49 15.41
C PRO A 51 -3.41 -9.57 16.33
N PRO A 52 -4.15 -10.69 16.31
CA PRO A 52 -5.17 -10.98 17.31
C PRO A 52 -4.57 -11.18 18.70
N LEU A 53 -5.44 -11.26 19.71
CA LEU A 53 -5.04 -11.62 21.06
C LEU A 53 -4.26 -12.96 21.07
N GLY A 54 -3.18 -13.02 21.84
CA GLY A 54 -2.34 -14.22 21.96
C GLY A 54 -1.44 -14.49 20.77
N HIS A 55 -1.31 -13.54 19.83
CA HIS A 55 -0.43 -13.64 18.67
C HIS A 55 0.50 -12.43 18.58
N ILE A 56 1.67 -12.62 17.97
CA ILE A 56 2.60 -11.55 17.59
C ILE A 56 2.95 -11.69 16.12
N PHE A 57 3.09 -10.55 15.44
CA PHE A 57 3.65 -10.47 14.09
C PHE A 57 5.10 -10.04 14.15
N HIS A 58 6.01 -10.93 13.76
CA HIS A 58 7.42 -10.64 13.55
C HIS A 58 7.69 -10.37 12.08
N LEU A 59 8.28 -9.21 11.80
CA LEU A 59 8.64 -8.82 10.44
C LEU A 59 10.06 -9.28 10.14
N GLU A 60 10.19 -10.35 9.36
CA GLU A 60 11.47 -10.89 8.92
C GLU A 60 11.82 -10.32 7.54
N ARG A 61 12.96 -9.65 7.44
CA ARG A 61 13.45 -9.13 6.16
C ARG A 61 14.08 -10.27 5.36
N ASP A 62 13.73 -10.36 4.08
CA ASP A 62 14.44 -11.24 3.15
C ASP A 62 15.84 -10.67 2.90
N THR A 63 16.86 -11.49 3.11
CA THR A 63 18.27 -11.13 2.92
C THR A 63 18.78 -11.44 1.51
N ASP A 64 17.96 -12.11 0.70
CA ASP A 64 18.29 -12.43 -0.68
C ASP A 64 18.38 -11.16 -1.53
N GLN A 65 19.62 -10.75 -1.80
CA GLN A 65 19.93 -9.55 -2.57
C GLN A 65 19.62 -9.70 -4.06
N GLN A 66 19.41 -10.92 -4.56
CA GLN A 66 19.02 -11.15 -5.96
C GLN A 66 17.57 -10.77 -6.22
N LYS A 67 16.73 -10.72 -5.17
CA LYS A 67 15.33 -10.30 -5.32
C LYS A 67 15.26 -8.78 -5.41
N PRO A 68 14.48 -8.24 -6.38
CA PRO A 68 14.34 -6.81 -6.50
C PRO A 68 13.66 -6.23 -5.25
N GLY A 69 14.12 -5.05 -4.83
CA GLY A 69 13.53 -4.26 -3.75
C GLY A 69 13.63 -4.89 -2.36
N ARG A 70 12.85 -4.35 -1.42
CA ARG A 70 12.87 -4.75 -0.01
C ARG A 70 11.64 -5.59 0.28
N ASN A 71 11.87 -6.88 0.58
CA ASN A 71 10.83 -7.87 0.78
C ASN A 71 10.88 -8.40 2.21
N PHE A 72 9.71 -8.74 2.74
CA PHE A 72 9.56 -9.25 4.09
C PHE A 72 8.65 -10.47 4.11
N ARG A 73 8.72 -11.23 5.19
CA ARG A 73 7.71 -12.21 5.58
C ARG A 73 7.16 -11.82 6.94
N VAL A 74 5.90 -12.13 7.19
CA VAL A 74 5.24 -11.90 8.48
C VAL A 74 5.17 -13.24 9.19
N ARG A 75 6.08 -13.48 10.12
CA ARG A 75 6.03 -14.67 10.96
C ARG A 75 5.03 -14.44 12.08
N VAL A 76 4.12 -15.40 12.25
CA VAL A 76 3.07 -15.38 13.25
C VAL A 76 3.47 -16.35 14.35
N GLU A 77 3.58 -15.84 15.57
CA GLU A 77 3.91 -16.64 16.75
C GLU A 77 2.84 -16.48 17.83
N LEU A 78 2.68 -17.49 18.67
CA LEU A 78 1.78 -17.44 19.82
C LEU A 78 2.49 -16.77 20.99
N GLU A 79 1.85 -15.77 21.58
CA GLU A 79 2.30 -15.10 22.80
C GLU A 79 1.47 -15.60 23.99
N CYS A 80 2.14 -16.24 24.96
CA CYS A 80 1.54 -16.51 26.24
C CYS A 80 1.62 -15.29 27.16
N ARG A 81 0.47 -14.86 27.67
CA ARG A 81 0.35 -13.82 28.70
C ARG A 81 0.03 -14.39 30.09
N CYS A 82 0.22 -15.69 30.30
CA CYS A 82 0.04 -16.27 31.64
C CYS A 82 1.06 -15.63 32.60
N PRO A 83 0.63 -15.18 33.79
CA PRO A 83 1.56 -14.68 34.78
C PRO A 83 2.52 -15.80 35.17
N ARG A 84 3.82 -15.47 35.24
CA ARG A 84 4.91 -16.43 35.48
C ARG A 84 4.74 -17.18 36.82
N GLU A 85 4.07 -16.57 37.78
CA GLU A 85 3.80 -17.10 39.13
C GLU A 85 2.70 -18.17 39.18
N TYR A 86 1.93 -18.37 38.10
CA TYR A 86 0.78 -19.30 38.06
C TYR A 86 0.94 -20.40 36.99
N GLN A 87 2.17 -20.79 36.68
CA GLN A 87 2.46 -21.96 35.85
C GLN A 87 1.95 -23.23 36.55
N GLY A 88 0.75 -23.70 36.17
CA GLY A 88 0.14 -24.92 36.72
C GLY A 88 -1.30 -24.78 37.20
N MET A 89 -1.86 -23.56 37.30
CA MET A 89 -3.31 -23.38 37.42
C MET A 89 -3.96 -23.33 36.04
N ASN A 90 -5.20 -23.80 35.96
CA ASN A 90 -6.03 -24.07 34.77
C ASN A 90 -6.36 -22.81 33.93
N MET A 91 -5.37 -21.99 33.59
CA MET A 91 -5.48 -20.79 32.78
C MET A 91 -5.46 -21.18 31.31
N LEU A 92 -6.58 -20.97 30.62
CA LEU A 92 -6.72 -21.27 29.21
C LEU A 92 -5.97 -20.22 28.37
N CYS A 93 -4.71 -20.51 28.01
CA CYS A 93 -3.97 -19.74 27.01
C CYS A 93 -3.66 -20.60 25.78
N PHE A 94 -3.50 -19.93 24.63
CA PHE A 94 -3.28 -20.61 23.34
C PHE A 94 -1.97 -21.38 23.27
N GLN A 95 -0.97 -20.97 24.06
CA GLN A 95 0.32 -21.66 24.12
C GLN A 95 0.26 -22.94 24.96
N HIS A 96 -0.45 -22.96 26.08
CA HIS A 96 -0.47 -24.11 27.00
C HIS A 96 -1.66 -25.06 26.78
N HIS A 97 -2.79 -24.57 26.26
CA HIS A 97 -4.01 -25.37 26.04
C HIS A 97 -4.68 -25.08 24.69
N PRO A 98 -3.99 -25.23 23.55
CA PRO A 98 -4.54 -24.92 22.23
C PRO A 98 -5.81 -25.71 21.93
N ASP A 99 -5.85 -27.00 22.28
CA ASP A 99 -7.00 -27.86 21.99
C ASP A 99 -8.25 -27.51 22.80
N VAL A 100 -8.07 -27.07 24.06
CA VAL A 100 -9.19 -26.66 24.91
C VAL A 100 -9.80 -25.35 24.39
N ILE A 101 -8.96 -24.41 23.96
CA ILE A 101 -9.45 -23.15 23.38
C ILE A 101 -10.12 -23.40 22.03
N ARG A 102 -9.56 -24.26 21.18
CA ARG A 102 -10.19 -24.65 19.90
C ARG A 102 -11.55 -25.30 20.10
N ARG A 103 -11.68 -26.23 21.06
CA ARG A 103 -12.95 -26.88 21.37
C ARG A 103 -13.99 -25.92 21.96
N ARG A 104 -13.58 -25.03 22.87
CA ARG A 104 -14.49 -24.07 23.51
C ARG A 104 -14.96 -22.97 22.56
N THR A 105 -14.05 -22.44 21.74
CA THR A 105 -14.36 -21.30 20.86
C THR A 105 -14.95 -21.74 19.52
N ARG A 106 -14.74 -23.00 19.10
CA ARG A 106 -15.13 -23.53 17.78
C ARG A 106 -14.66 -22.66 16.60
N GLN A 107 -13.63 -21.83 16.81
CA GLN A 107 -13.07 -20.95 15.79
C GLN A 107 -11.74 -21.52 15.26
N PRO A 108 -11.51 -21.50 13.94
CA PRO A 108 -10.22 -21.88 13.38
C PRO A 108 -9.15 -20.88 13.83
N ASN A 109 -7.94 -21.39 14.08
CA ASN A 109 -6.79 -20.55 14.45
C ASN A 109 -6.31 -19.74 13.24
N LEU A 110 -5.74 -18.55 13.49
CA LEU A 110 -5.06 -17.74 12.48
C LEU A 110 -4.01 -18.55 11.70
N LEU A 111 -3.22 -19.34 12.44
CA LEU A 111 -2.16 -20.18 11.88
C LEU A 111 -2.72 -21.19 10.88
N ASP A 112 -3.83 -21.84 11.23
CA ASP A 112 -4.44 -22.87 10.39
C ASP A 112 -5.06 -22.27 9.11
N LEU A 113 -5.72 -21.11 9.23
CA LEU A 113 -6.52 -20.56 8.13
C LEU A 113 -5.75 -19.59 7.24
N LEU A 114 -4.95 -18.68 7.81
CA LEU A 114 -4.34 -17.57 7.06
C LEU A 114 -2.82 -17.70 6.92
N CYS A 115 -2.18 -18.66 7.58
CA CYS A 115 -0.74 -18.87 7.45
C CYS A 115 -0.41 -20.06 6.54
N THR A 116 0.74 -20.00 5.88
CA THR A 116 1.42 -21.15 5.28
C THR A 116 2.65 -21.39 6.13
N ASP A 117 2.73 -22.57 6.75
CA ASP A 117 3.59 -22.83 7.89
C ASP A 117 3.31 -21.81 9.02
N SER A 118 4.32 -21.02 9.41
CA SER A 118 4.19 -19.95 10.41
C SER A 118 4.14 -18.55 9.79
N TYR A 119 3.98 -18.42 8.46
CA TYR A 119 4.00 -17.13 7.80
C TYR A 119 2.62 -16.72 7.28
N LEU A 120 2.21 -15.49 7.55
CA LEU A 120 0.94 -14.95 7.05
C LEU A 120 0.94 -14.98 5.51
N ASP A 121 -0.01 -15.71 4.95
CA ASP A 121 -0.13 -15.92 3.52
C ASP A 121 -1.04 -14.86 2.91
N VAL A 122 -0.51 -14.12 1.93
CA VAL A 122 -1.23 -13.05 1.25
C VAL A 122 -2.49 -13.57 0.54
N LYS A 123 -2.39 -14.72 -0.14
CA LYS A 123 -3.51 -15.26 -0.93
C LYS A 123 -4.64 -15.70 0.01
N LYS A 124 -4.30 -16.42 1.09
CA LYS A 124 -5.26 -16.83 2.11
C LYS A 124 -5.93 -15.62 2.78
N THR A 125 -5.14 -14.60 3.13
CA THR A 125 -5.63 -13.35 3.71
C THR A 125 -6.60 -12.61 2.78
N VAL A 126 -6.26 -12.47 1.50
CA VAL A 126 -7.14 -11.81 0.52
C VAL A 126 -8.43 -12.61 0.31
N HIS A 127 -8.33 -13.93 0.16
CA HIS A 127 -9.48 -14.80 -0.02
C HIS A 127 -10.44 -14.73 1.18
N TRP A 128 -9.90 -14.81 2.40
CA TRP A 128 -10.64 -14.65 3.65
C TRP A 128 -11.38 -13.32 3.70
N PHE A 129 -10.71 -12.21 3.40
CA PHE A 129 -11.35 -10.90 3.44
C PHE A 129 -12.43 -10.75 2.36
N CYS A 130 -12.20 -11.21 1.13
CA CYS A 130 -13.22 -11.13 0.09
C CYS A 130 -14.46 -11.99 0.43
N ALA A 131 -14.27 -13.18 1.03
CA ALA A 131 -15.37 -14.00 1.53
C ALA A 131 -16.16 -13.27 2.64
N LEU A 132 -15.45 -12.62 3.56
CA LEU A 132 -16.05 -11.83 4.64
C LEU A 132 -16.84 -10.62 4.12
N VAL A 133 -16.31 -9.92 3.12
CA VAL A 133 -16.99 -8.82 2.41
C VAL A 133 -18.26 -9.32 1.72
N GLY A 134 -18.19 -10.43 0.98
CA GLY A 134 -19.36 -11.02 0.31
C GLY A 134 -20.45 -11.44 1.29
N ALA A 135 -20.08 -12.10 2.39
CA ALA A 135 -21.01 -12.53 3.43
C ALA A 135 -21.65 -11.35 4.18
N SER A 136 -20.92 -10.24 4.34
CA SER A 136 -21.36 -9.09 5.13
C SER A 136 -21.98 -7.96 4.30
N TRP A 137 -21.93 -8.02 2.96
CA TRP A 137 -22.37 -6.93 2.10
C TRP A 137 -23.80 -6.48 2.39
N ARG A 138 -24.72 -7.44 2.53
CA ARG A 138 -26.15 -7.18 2.81
C ARG A 138 -26.42 -6.50 4.16
N ARG A 139 -25.44 -6.41 5.04
CA ARG A 139 -25.55 -5.72 6.34
C ARG A 139 -25.25 -4.23 6.24
N LEU A 140 -24.68 -3.77 5.13
CA LEU A 140 -24.32 -2.38 4.94
C LEU A 140 -25.47 -1.58 4.33
N PRO A 141 -25.73 -0.35 4.78
CA PRO A 141 -26.75 0.51 4.17
C PRO A 141 -26.55 0.70 2.66
N GLN A 142 -25.29 0.70 2.20
CA GLN A 142 -24.93 0.90 0.80
C GLN A 142 -25.40 -0.24 -0.12
N SER A 143 -25.67 -1.44 0.41
CA SER A 143 -26.15 -2.57 -0.40
C SER A 143 -27.56 -2.37 -0.94
N ARG A 144 -28.29 -1.35 -0.49
CA ARG A 144 -29.63 -1.00 -0.97
C ARG A 144 -29.62 -0.29 -2.32
N SER A 145 -28.53 0.42 -2.62
CA SER A 145 -28.42 1.28 -3.80
C SER A 145 -27.25 0.90 -4.71
N TRP A 146 -26.37 0.00 -4.25
CA TRP A 146 -25.19 -0.44 -4.98
C TRP A 146 -25.13 -1.96 -5.05
N HIS A 147 -24.73 -2.45 -6.22
CA HIS A 147 -24.37 -3.84 -6.46
C HIS A 147 -22.86 -4.00 -6.32
N LEU A 148 -22.45 -4.97 -5.51
CA LEU A 148 -21.05 -5.32 -5.29
C LEU A 148 -20.68 -6.54 -6.14
N VAL A 149 -19.60 -6.41 -6.91
CA VAL A 149 -18.97 -7.51 -7.64
C VAL A 149 -17.53 -7.68 -7.15
N LEU A 150 -17.18 -8.89 -6.72
CA LEU A 150 -15.81 -9.26 -6.36
C LEU A 150 -15.07 -9.71 -7.63
N LEU A 151 -14.05 -8.96 -8.03
CA LEU A 151 -13.24 -9.30 -9.19
C LEU A 151 -12.10 -10.24 -8.79
N PRO A 152 -11.79 -11.27 -9.59
CA PRO A 152 -10.77 -12.26 -9.26
C PRO A 152 -9.37 -11.62 -9.19
N SER A 153 -8.67 -11.87 -8.09
CA SER A 153 -7.29 -11.43 -7.89
C SER A 153 -6.64 -12.23 -6.76
N LYS A 154 -5.35 -12.55 -6.90
CA LYS A 154 -4.61 -13.39 -5.95
C LYS A 154 -4.07 -12.60 -4.75
N ARG A 155 -3.91 -11.28 -4.88
CA ARG A 155 -3.11 -10.45 -3.96
C ARG A 155 -3.78 -9.15 -3.52
N ILE A 156 -4.92 -8.84 -4.11
CA ILE A 156 -5.69 -7.60 -3.91
C ILE A 156 -7.16 -8.02 -3.86
N CYS A 157 -7.92 -7.53 -2.88
CA CYS A 157 -9.37 -7.69 -2.96
C CYS A 157 -9.94 -6.58 -3.84
N ASN A 158 -10.30 -6.93 -5.07
CA ASN A 158 -10.83 -5.99 -6.05
C ASN A 158 -12.36 -5.96 -5.96
N LEU A 159 -12.90 -4.83 -5.55
CA LEU A 159 -14.34 -4.60 -5.45
C LEU A 159 -14.76 -3.68 -6.60
N ARG A 160 -15.78 -4.06 -7.36
CA ARG A 160 -16.48 -3.17 -8.28
C ARG A 160 -17.86 -2.88 -7.70
N LEU A 161 -18.22 -1.60 -7.65
CA LEU A 161 -19.53 -1.16 -7.19
C LEU A 161 -20.22 -0.46 -8.35
N THR A 162 -21.47 -0.82 -8.59
CA THR A 162 -22.30 -0.19 -9.62
C THR A 162 -23.73 0.01 -9.13
N ASN A 163 -24.35 1.12 -9.53
CA ASN A 163 -25.77 1.41 -9.29
C ASN A 163 -26.58 1.50 -10.61
N GLY A 164 -26.01 1.03 -11.72
CA GLY A 164 -26.59 1.11 -13.06
C GLY A 164 -26.29 2.39 -13.84
N GLN A 165 -25.98 3.50 -13.15
CA GLN A 165 -25.58 4.76 -13.79
C GLN A 165 -24.07 5.00 -13.68
N GLU A 166 -23.51 4.67 -12.53
CA GLU A 166 -22.11 4.88 -12.18
C GLU A 166 -21.46 3.55 -11.82
N SER A 167 -20.16 3.45 -12.07
CA SER A 167 -19.31 2.40 -11.51
C SER A 167 -18.00 2.96 -11.01
N PHE A 168 -17.50 2.38 -9.93
CA PHE A 168 -16.14 2.65 -9.47
C PHE A 168 -15.51 1.37 -8.91
N GLN A 169 -14.18 1.34 -8.94
CA GLN A 169 -13.40 0.22 -8.43
C GLN A 169 -12.71 0.60 -7.13
N VAL A 170 -12.72 -0.33 -6.17
CA VAL A 170 -11.95 -0.23 -4.94
C VAL A 170 -10.98 -1.39 -4.85
N LYS A 171 -9.69 -1.07 -4.90
CA LYS A 171 -8.59 -2.02 -4.77
C LYS A 171 -8.13 -2.03 -3.32
N VAL A 172 -8.48 -3.08 -2.58
CA VAL A 172 -8.09 -3.25 -1.18
C VAL A 172 -6.81 -4.08 -1.10
N LEU A 173 -5.76 -3.45 -0.59
CA LEU A 173 -4.50 -4.09 -0.22
C LEU A 173 -4.46 -4.28 1.29
N PHE A 174 -3.72 -5.28 1.73
CA PHE A 174 -3.45 -5.50 3.15
C PHE A 174 -2.02 -5.10 3.45
N GLY A 175 -1.74 -4.71 4.68
CA GLY A 175 -0.36 -4.50 5.10
C GLY A 175 -0.15 -4.58 6.60
N VAL A 176 1.11 -4.72 6.99
CA VAL A 176 1.54 -4.64 8.39
C VAL A 176 2.47 -3.44 8.49
N GLN A 177 2.22 -2.58 9.48
CA GLN A 177 3.02 -1.38 9.69
C GLN A 177 4.42 -1.76 10.17
N ARG A 178 5.46 -1.18 9.58
CA ARG A 178 6.82 -1.34 10.09
C ARG A 178 7.00 -0.41 11.28
N ARG A 179 7.02 -0.97 12.49
CA ARG A 179 7.11 -0.20 13.74
C ARG A 179 6.02 0.87 13.78
N THR A 180 6.29 2.06 14.32
CA THR A 180 5.40 3.22 14.34
C THR A 180 5.74 4.22 13.22
N SER A 181 5.97 3.72 12.01
CA SER A 181 6.40 4.52 10.83
C SER A 181 5.34 4.56 9.73
N ASP A 182 5.57 5.39 8.70
CA ASP A 182 4.72 5.49 7.50
C ASP A 182 5.02 4.44 6.43
N ILE A 183 5.89 3.48 6.77
CA ILE A 183 6.28 2.39 5.88
C ILE A 183 5.53 1.12 6.29
N PHE A 184 4.99 0.45 5.29
CA PHE A 184 4.26 -0.79 5.47
C PHE A 184 4.87 -1.86 4.57
N ILE A 185 4.71 -3.10 4.98
CA ILE A 185 4.81 -4.24 4.06
C ILE A 185 3.40 -4.58 3.60
N SER A 186 3.22 -4.90 2.33
CA SER A 186 1.89 -5.00 1.73
C SER A 186 1.70 -6.27 0.92
N SER A 187 0.43 -6.58 0.67
CA SER A 187 0.02 -7.68 -0.21
C SER A 187 0.33 -7.43 -1.68
N ARG A 188 0.90 -6.26 -2.04
CA ARG A 188 1.23 -5.90 -3.43
C ARG A 188 2.16 -6.94 -4.07
N HIS A 189 2.03 -7.15 -5.37
CA HIS A 189 2.97 -8.01 -6.10
C HIS A 189 4.25 -7.23 -6.40
N ARG A 190 5.40 -7.92 -6.47
CA ARG A 190 6.68 -7.34 -6.93
C ARG A 190 7.19 -7.99 -8.24
N GLY A 191 6.45 -8.96 -8.78
CA GLY A 191 6.74 -9.67 -10.02
C GLY A 191 5.85 -10.90 -10.19
N ALA A 192 5.92 -11.55 -11.35
CA ALA A 192 5.06 -12.68 -11.73
C ALA A 192 5.11 -13.87 -10.74
N HIS A 193 6.29 -14.13 -10.15
CA HIS A 193 6.54 -15.27 -9.26
C HIS A 193 6.67 -14.89 -7.77
N THR A 194 6.04 -13.80 -7.33
CA THR A 194 6.09 -13.40 -5.91
C THR A 194 5.47 -14.50 -5.02
N PRO A 195 6.22 -15.16 -4.12
CA PRO A 195 5.69 -16.20 -3.23
C PRO A 195 4.51 -15.70 -2.40
N SER A 196 3.53 -16.54 -2.06
CA SER A 196 2.33 -16.09 -1.34
C SER A 196 2.60 -15.56 0.07
N THR A 197 3.67 -16.01 0.72
CA THR A 197 4.13 -15.56 2.04
C THR A 197 4.99 -14.29 2.01
N MET A 198 5.30 -13.76 0.81
CA MET A 198 6.13 -12.57 0.66
C MET A 198 5.30 -11.28 0.68
N TRP A 199 5.68 -10.34 1.52
CA TRP A 199 5.08 -9.02 1.69
C TRP A 199 6.09 -7.93 1.30
N PRO A 200 6.05 -7.43 0.06
CA PRO A 200 6.89 -6.32 -0.37
C PRO A 200 6.67 -5.04 0.44
N GLU A 201 7.75 -4.36 0.77
CA GLU A 201 7.71 -3.02 1.34
C GLU A 201 7.11 -2.00 0.36
N THR A 202 6.25 -1.13 0.87
CA THR A 202 5.58 -0.07 0.12
C THR A 202 5.76 1.28 0.80
N TYR A 203 5.96 2.30 -0.01
CA TYR A 203 6.20 3.69 0.41
C TYR A 203 4.99 4.59 0.11
N ALA A 204 3.91 4.03 -0.44
CA ALA A 204 2.75 4.79 -0.90
C ALA A 204 2.13 5.68 0.19
N MET A 205 2.11 5.23 1.44
CA MET A 205 1.55 6.02 2.56
C MET A 205 2.42 7.22 2.90
N ALA A 206 3.75 7.07 2.84
CA ALA A 206 4.69 8.18 2.98
C ALA A 206 4.58 9.15 1.78
N GLU A 207 4.45 8.65 0.55
CA GLU A 207 4.21 9.49 -0.63
C GLU A 207 2.90 10.28 -0.52
N THR A 208 1.80 9.63 -0.11
CA THR A 208 0.50 10.30 0.08
C THR A 208 0.58 11.35 1.20
N LYS A 209 1.30 11.07 2.30
CA LYS A 209 1.56 12.07 3.33
C LYS A 209 2.36 13.26 2.79
N PHE A 210 3.36 13.01 1.94
CA PHE A 210 4.12 14.07 1.28
C PHE A 210 3.22 14.96 0.42
N PHE A 211 2.36 14.39 -0.44
CA PHE A 211 1.41 15.20 -1.22
C PHE A 211 0.46 16.00 -0.33
N ARG A 212 -0.03 15.41 0.78
CA ARG A 212 -0.86 16.12 1.75
C ARG A 212 -0.11 17.27 2.42
N HIS A 213 1.17 17.07 2.75
CA HIS A 213 2.05 18.10 3.29
C HIS A 213 2.17 19.27 2.31
N MET A 214 2.51 18.97 1.06
CA MET A 214 2.67 19.98 0.01
C MET A 214 1.37 20.74 -0.25
N ALA A 215 0.23 20.05 -0.31
CA ALA A 215 -1.07 20.66 -0.53
C ALA A 215 -1.46 21.66 0.59
N ARG A 216 -1.03 21.44 1.84
CA ARG A 216 -1.28 22.38 2.95
C ARG A 216 -0.46 23.66 2.84
N GLN A 217 0.70 23.61 2.18
CA GLN A 217 1.62 24.73 2.05
C GLN A 217 1.53 25.45 0.70
N ALA A 218 0.97 24.77 -0.30
CA ALA A 218 0.84 25.32 -1.64
C ALA A 218 -0.15 26.50 -1.67
N PRO A 219 0.07 27.49 -2.55
CA PRO A 219 -0.93 28.55 -2.79
C PRO A 219 -2.30 27.99 -3.20
N GLN A 220 -3.38 28.73 -2.93
CA GLN A 220 -4.75 28.29 -3.27
C GLN A 220 -4.90 27.89 -4.74
N ASP A 221 -4.26 28.63 -5.65
CA ASP A 221 -4.25 28.35 -7.10
C ASP A 221 -3.04 27.53 -7.56
N SER A 222 -2.56 26.60 -6.73
CA SER A 222 -1.42 25.79 -7.11
C SER A 222 -1.72 24.82 -8.27
N SER A 223 -0.75 24.64 -9.15
CA SER A 223 -0.85 23.80 -10.35
C SER A 223 -0.10 22.48 -10.27
N HIS A 224 0.51 22.12 -9.12
CA HIS A 224 1.30 20.89 -8.98
C HIS A 224 0.51 19.61 -9.30
N LEU A 225 -0.72 19.47 -8.78
CA LEU A 225 -1.57 18.32 -9.08
C LEU A 225 -2.06 18.31 -10.53
N LYS A 226 -2.36 19.49 -11.10
CA LYS A 226 -2.73 19.62 -12.51
C LYS A 226 -1.56 19.22 -13.42
N CYS A 227 -0.34 19.58 -13.06
CA CYS A 227 0.88 19.19 -13.77
C CYS A 227 1.05 17.66 -13.74
N LEU A 228 0.98 17.05 -12.56
CA LEU A 228 1.02 15.59 -12.41
C LEU A 228 -0.09 14.88 -13.19
N GLN A 229 -1.32 15.39 -13.13
CA GLN A 229 -2.47 14.83 -13.84
C GLN A 229 -2.26 14.85 -15.36
N LEU A 230 -1.81 15.98 -15.91
CA LEU A 230 -1.60 16.14 -17.35
C LEU A 230 -0.45 15.24 -17.84
N LEU A 231 0.66 15.21 -17.11
CA LEU A 231 1.80 14.34 -17.43
C LEU A 231 1.44 12.87 -17.29
N ALA A 232 0.71 12.47 -16.25
CA ALA A 232 0.24 11.10 -16.09
C ALA A 232 -0.65 10.69 -17.26
N HIS A 233 -1.55 11.57 -17.73
CA HIS A 233 -2.41 11.28 -18.86
C HIS A 233 -1.64 11.14 -20.19
N VAL A 234 -0.67 12.03 -20.45
CA VAL A 234 0.07 12.05 -21.73
C VAL A 234 1.14 10.96 -21.77
N LEU A 235 1.94 10.83 -20.71
CA LEU A 235 3.12 9.96 -20.72
C LEU A 235 2.78 8.49 -20.43
N VAL A 236 1.70 8.20 -19.70
CA VAL A 236 1.26 6.79 -19.54
C VAL A 236 0.82 6.20 -20.89
N ARG A 237 0.25 7.01 -21.80
CA ARG A 237 -0.04 6.59 -23.18
C ARG A 237 1.21 6.28 -24.01
N LYS A 238 2.38 6.74 -23.54
CA LYS A 238 3.71 6.53 -24.11
C LYS A 238 4.51 5.47 -23.32
N ASP A 239 3.81 4.57 -22.63
CA ASP A 239 4.36 3.47 -21.82
C ASP A 239 5.24 3.89 -20.62
N PHE A 240 5.20 5.16 -20.20
CA PHE A 240 5.88 5.57 -18.98
C PHE A 240 5.11 5.15 -17.72
N SER A 241 5.86 4.68 -16.72
CA SER A 241 5.28 4.36 -15.41
C SER A 241 4.78 5.62 -14.71
N ILE A 242 3.51 5.59 -14.29
CA ILE A 242 2.89 6.63 -13.46
C ILE A 242 3.67 6.90 -12.17
N HIS A 243 4.33 5.86 -11.62
CA HIS A 243 5.17 6.00 -10.43
C HIS A 243 6.43 6.82 -10.70
N SER A 244 7.03 6.69 -11.90
CA SER A 244 8.19 7.49 -12.30
C SER A 244 7.82 8.96 -12.48
N ILE A 245 6.69 9.25 -13.14
CA ILE A 245 6.18 10.61 -13.32
C ILE A 245 5.89 11.25 -11.95
N LYS A 246 5.18 10.52 -11.07
CA LYS A 246 4.92 10.94 -9.70
C LYS A 246 6.21 11.21 -8.93
N THR A 247 7.23 10.38 -9.11
CA THR A 247 8.55 10.55 -8.46
C THR A 247 9.24 11.84 -8.91
N ILE A 248 9.20 12.19 -10.20
CA ILE A 248 9.76 13.44 -10.71
C ILE A 248 9.05 14.66 -10.09
N ILE A 249 7.72 14.64 -10.05
CA ILE A 249 6.95 15.72 -9.43
C ILE A 249 7.26 15.83 -7.93
N MET A 250 7.41 14.72 -7.21
CA MET A 250 7.80 14.76 -5.79
C MET A 250 9.19 15.36 -5.59
N HIS A 251 10.17 15.00 -6.44
CA HIS A 251 11.51 15.60 -6.40
C HIS A 251 11.46 17.11 -6.65
N LEU A 252 10.72 17.56 -7.66
CA LEU A 252 10.54 18.99 -7.93
C LEU A 252 9.84 19.71 -6.78
N LEU A 253 8.79 19.13 -6.20
CA LEU A 253 8.10 19.70 -5.03
C LEU A 253 9.01 19.84 -3.82
N ASN A 254 10.02 18.97 -3.71
CA ASN A 254 10.98 18.97 -2.60
C ASN A 254 12.16 19.93 -2.80
N THR A 255 12.36 20.47 -4.01
CA THR A 255 13.47 21.38 -4.34
C THR A 255 13.00 22.79 -4.72
N VAL A 256 11.84 22.90 -5.37
CA VAL A 256 11.27 24.16 -5.85
C VAL A 256 10.38 24.77 -4.76
N PRO A 257 10.55 26.05 -4.42
CA PRO A 257 9.70 26.73 -3.44
C PRO A 257 8.21 26.64 -3.79
N VAL A 258 7.36 26.40 -2.78
CA VAL A 258 5.89 26.25 -2.96
C VAL A 258 5.23 27.44 -3.66
N SER A 259 5.78 28.64 -3.54
CA SER A 259 5.30 29.86 -4.23
C SER A 259 5.43 29.78 -5.75
N GLN A 260 6.40 29.03 -6.26
CA GLN A 260 6.60 28.85 -7.69
C GLN A 260 5.58 27.88 -8.29
N TRP A 261 4.88 27.11 -7.47
CA TRP A 261 3.81 26.20 -7.89
C TRP A 261 2.47 26.89 -8.19
N HIS A 262 2.45 28.22 -8.26
CA HIS A 262 1.27 29.00 -8.66
C HIS A 262 0.90 28.77 -10.13
N ARG A 263 -0.41 28.82 -10.47
CA ARG A 263 -0.95 28.62 -11.82
C ARG A 263 -0.25 29.43 -12.92
N ARG A 264 0.23 30.62 -12.61
CA ARG A 264 0.93 31.51 -13.57
C ARG A 264 2.23 30.92 -14.11
N HIS A 265 2.88 30.01 -13.38
CA HIS A 265 4.10 29.33 -13.82
C HIS A 265 3.83 27.90 -14.30
N PHE A 266 2.57 27.55 -14.60
CA PHE A 266 2.18 26.19 -14.95
C PHE A 266 2.98 25.61 -16.13
N LEU A 267 3.17 26.38 -17.20
CA LEU A 267 3.95 25.93 -18.35
C LEU A 267 5.43 25.72 -18.02
N LEU A 268 5.99 26.57 -17.15
CA LEU A 268 7.36 26.41 -16.67
C LEU A 268 7.50 25.12 -15.85
N GLN A 269 6.58 24.86 -14.90
CA GLN A 269 6.58 23.63 -14.10
C GLN A 269 6.44 22.36 -14.96
N LEU A 270 5.62 22.42 -16.03
CA LEU A 270 5.50 21.32 -16.99
C LEU A 270 6.82 21.11 -17.75
N SER A 271 7.44 22.19 -18.21
CA SER A 271 8.73 22.15 -18.88
C SER A 271 9.82 21.57 -17.98
N ASP A 272 9.90 22.03 -16.73
CA ASP A 272 10.85 21.53 -15.74
C ASP A 272 10.65 20.04 -15.47
N ALA A 273 9.40 19.58 -15.35
CA ALA A 273 9.09 18.16 -15.14
C ALA A 273 9.47 17.29 -16.35
N LEU A 274 9.20 17.75 -17.56
CA LEU A 274 9.61 17.06 -18.79
C LEU A 274 11.13 17.04 -18.94
N GLU A 275 11.80 18.15 -18.64
CA GLU A 275 13.25 18.22 -18.66
C GLU A 275 13.89 17.30 -17.61
N GLN A 276 13.36 17.25 -16.39
CA GLN A 276 13.81 16.28 -15.39
C GLN A 276 13.59 14.84 -15.83
N LEU A 277 12.48 14.54 -16.53
CA LEU A 277 12.26 13.21 -17.12
C LEU A 277 13.33 12.90 -18.18
N ARG A 278 13.56 13.82 -19.12
CA ARG A 278 14.59 13.69 -20.16
C ARG A 278 15.97 13.42 -19.57
N LEU A 279 16.41 14.25 -18.63
CA LEU A 279 17.70 14.09 -17.97
C LEU A 279 17.81 12.76 -17.22
N SER A 280 16.71 12.30 -16.61
CA SER A 280 16.65 11.00 -15.94
C SER A 280 16.75 9.84 -16.93
N LEU A 281 16.15 9.97 -18.12
CA LEU A 281 16.23 8.97 -19.19
C LEU A 281 17.62 8.92 -19.82
N GLU A 282 18.22 10.07 -20.13
CA GLU A 282 19.58 10.17 -20.66
C GLU A 282 20.59 9.52 -19.70
N LYS A 283 20.45 9.77 -18.40
CA LYS A 283 21.28 9.17 -17.35
C LYS A 283 20.88 7.74 -17.00
N LYS A 284 19.76 7.23 -17.52
CA LYS A 284 19.14 5.95 -17.14
C LYS A 284 18.95 5.82 -15.63
N HIS A 285 18.67 6.93 -14.96
CA HIS A 285 18.72 7.05 -13.52
C HIS A 285 17.61 7.97 -13.00
N LEU A 286 16.74 7.40 -12.16
CA LEU A 286 15.73 8.14 -11.40
C LEU A 286 15.69 7.57 -9.98
N GLU A 287 16.16 8.34 -9.01
CA GLU A 287 16.17 7.90 -7.61
C GLU A 287 14.76 7.83 -7.04
N HIS A 288 14.46 6.76 -6.30
CA HIS A 288 13.23 6.66 -5.53
C HIS A 288 13.10 7.80 -4.51
N PHE A 289 11.96 8.49 -4.49
CA PHE A 289 11.78 9.71 -3.69
C PHE A 289 11.87 9.54 -2.16
N ILE A 290 11.26 8.47 -1.60
CA ILE A 290 11.18 8.29 -0.13
C ILE A 290 12.45 7.68 0.48
N VAL A 291 13.03 6.67 -0.16
CA VAL A 291 14.16 5.91 0.41
C VAL A 291 15.43 6.74 0.35
N GLY A 292 16.14 6.88 1.47
CA GLY A 292 17.39 7.64 1.52
C GLY A 292 17.24 9.17 1.56
N ASN A 293 16.04 9.70 1.36
CA ASN A 293 15.81 11.15 1.28
C ASN A 293 15.79 11.77 2.69
N GLN A 294 16.81 12.59 2.99
CA GLN A 294 16.94 13.30 4.27
C GLN A 294 16.13 14.60 4.34
N ARG A 295 15.53 15.04 3.24
CA ARG A 295 14.80 16.32 3.15
C ARG A 295 13.28 16.14 3.27
N LEU A 296 12.83 14.97 3.71
CA LEU A 296 11.40 14.74 3.92
C LEU A 296 10.88 15.55 5.11
N PRO A 297 9.62 16.03 5.06
CA PRO A 297 8.97 16.66 6.20
C PRO A 297 8.98 15.78 7.46
N GLU A 298 9.14 16.40 8.63
CA GLU A 298 9.23 15.70 9.93
C GLU A 298 7.99 14.84 10.27
N GLU A 299 6.83 15.18 9.72
CA GLU A 299 5.60 14.40 9.91
C GLU A 299 5.59 13.03 9.20
N ILE A 300 6.55 12.80 8.29
CA ILE A 300 6.77 11.55 7.58
C ILE A 300 7.82 10.73 8.33
N ARG A 301 7.36 9.73 9.07
CA ARG A 301 8.22 8.89 9.90
C ARG A 301 8.74 7.71 9.10
N LEU A 302 10.05 7.56 9.00
CA LEU A 302 10.69 6.42 8.33
C LEU A 302 11.45 5.54 9.32
N PRO A 303 11.51 4.21 9.10
CA PRO A 303 12.46 3.35 9.81
C PRO A 303 13.92 3.79 9.53
N PRO A 304 14.84 3.69 10.51
CA PRO A 304 16.24 4.13 10.34
C PRO A 304 16.96 3.48 9.17
N ASP A 305 16.64 2.21 8.88
CA ASP A 305 17.21 1.42 7.79
C ASP A 305 16.64 1.77 6.41
N VAL A 306 15.53 2.53 6.35
CA VAL A 306 14.99 3.13 5.12
C VAL A 306 15.56 4.53 4.94
N GLN A 307 15.66 5.29 6.03
CA GLN A 307 16.24 6.62 6.03
C GLN A 307 17.72 6.60 5.59
N ARG A 308 18.52 5.62 6.06
CA ARG A 308 19.95 5.53 5.70
C ARG A 308 20.24 4.72 4.43
N ALA A 309 19.22 4.16 3.78
CA ALA A 309 19.42 3.35 2.60
C ALA A 309 19.80 4.21 1.38
N LYS A 310 20.61 3.66 0.48
CA LYS A 310 20.82 4.26 -0.84
C LYS A 310 19.48 4.24 -1.62
N PRO A 311 19.04 5.37 -2.20
CA PRO A 311 17.83 5.39 -3.02
C PRO A 311 17.96 4.40 -4.19
N PRO A 312 17.02 3.44 -4.36
CA PRO A 312 17.03 2.56 -5.51
C PRO A 312 16.73 3.36 -6.79
N ASN A 313 17.40 2.99 -7.89
CA ASN A 313 17.12 3.53 -9.21
C ASN A 313 15.84 2.90 -9.79
N LEU A 314 14.81 3.72 -10.02
CA LEU A 314 13.56 3.28 -10.65
C LEU A 314 13.75 2.91 -12.14
N PHE A 315 14.78 3.43 -12.79
CA PHE A 315 15.16 3.12 -14.17
C PHE A 315 16.25 2.05 -14.27
N HIS A 316 16.40 1.22 -13.23
CA HIS A 316 17.38 0.14 -13.23
C HIS A 316 17.22 -0.82 -14.42
N SER A 317 15.98 -1.14 -14.82
CA SER A 317 15.73 -1.97 -16.01
C SER A 317 16.17 -1.29 -17.30
N LEU A 318 15.95 0.03 -17.44
CA LEU A 318 16.42 0.79 -18.61
C LEU A 318 17.95 0.88 -18.67
N ALA A 319 18.61 0.86 -17.51
CA ALA A 319 20.07 0.80 -17.45
C ALA A 319 20.61 -0.55 -17.96
N GLN A 320 19.85 -1.64 -17.80
CA GLN A 320 20.23 -3.00 -18.19
C GLN A 320 19.80 -3.38 -19.62
N ASP A 321 18.74 -2.77 -20.14
CA ASP A 321 18.17 -3.07 -21.44
C ASP A 321 18.28 -1.88 -22.41
N PRO A 322 19.25 -1.90 -23.34
CA PRO A 322 19.44 -0.85 -24.34
C PRO A 322 18.24 -0.68 -25.29
N ALA A 323 17.50 -1.75 -25.58
CA ALA A 323 16.35 -1.69 -26.49
C ALA A 323 15.17 -0.99 -25.79
N ALA A 324 14.86 -1.39 -24.56
CA ALA A 324 13.84 -0.72 -23.75
C ALA A 324 14.18 0.76 -23.49
N HIS A 325 15.46 1.08 -23.28
CA HIS A 325 15.92 2.47 -23.16
C HIS A 325 15.72 3.26 -24.46
N SER A 326 16.10 2.70 -25.61
CA SER A 326 15.92 3.34 -26.92
C SER A 326 14.45 3.60 -27.21
N GLN A 327 13.58 2.62 -26.91
CA GLN A 327 12.13 2.77 -27.03
C GLN A 327 11.59 3.88 -26.12
N ALA A 328 12.04 3.94 -24.86
CA ALA A 328 11.64 5.00 -23.94
C ALA A 328 12.10 6.39 -24.42
N MET A 329 13.30 6.49 -25.00
CA MET A 329 13.82 7.75 -25.57
C MET A 329 13.05 8.18 -26.83
N GLN A 330 12.60 7.25 -27.66
CA GLN A 330 11.75 7.53 -28.83
C GLN A 330 10.33 7.92 -28.42
N ALA A 331 9.83 7.33 -27.32
CA ALA A 331 8.49 7.59 -26.81
C ALA A 331 8.40 8.95 -26.11
N TYR A 332 9.47 9.43 -25.46
CA TYR A 332 9.56 10.78 -24.89
C TYR A 332 9.36 11.84 -25.99
#